data_AF-A0A6B3HSA4-F1
#
_entry.id   AF-A0A6B3HSA4-F1
#
_cell.length_a   1.000
_cell.length_b   1.000
_cell.length_c   1.000
_cell.angle_alpha   90.00
_cell.angle_beta   90.00
_cell.angle_gamma   90.00
#
_symmetry.space_group_name_H-M   'P 1'
#
loop_
_entity.id
_entity.type
_entity.pdbx_description
1 polymer ?
#
loop_
_entity_poly.entity_id
_entity_poly.type
_entity_poly.pdbx_seq_one_letter_code
_entity_poly.pdbx_strand_id
1 'polypeptide(L)' 'EVVAVPAERLDDRFFDLSTGVAGAILQKFSNYRLRLVVVGDIARHLAASAALPDLVREANRGRDIWFVADLDDLAVRLA' A
#
# COMPACT_ATOMS: atom_id res chain seq x y z
N GLU A 1 3.85 15.43 -0.66
CA GLU A 1 3.45 15.02 -2.03
C GLU A 1 2.88 13.60 -1.96
N VAL A 2 1.90 13.29 -2.80
CA VAL A 2 1.19 12.00 -2.79
C VAL A 2 1.48 11.28 -4.11
N VAL A 3 1.87 10.03 -4.02
CA VAL A 3 2.11 9.15 -5.17
C VAL A 3 1.08 8.03 -5.13
N ALA A 4 0.11 8.09 -6.04
CA ALA A 4 -0.88 7.03 -6.22
C ALA A 4 -0.38 6.00 -7.25
N VAL A 5 -0.33 4.74 -6.84
CA VAL A 5 0.15 3.62 -7.66
C VAL A 5 -0.97 2.58 -7.77
N PRO A 6 -1.45 2.28 -8.99
CA PRO A 6 -2.36 1.16 -9.20
C PRO A 6 -1.75 -0.16 -8.71
N ALA A 7 -2.51 -0.96 -7.98
CA ALA A 7 -2.07 -2.22 -7.42
C ALA A 7 -1.54 -3.18 -8.50
N GLU A 8 -2.11 -3.12 -9.71
CA GLU A 8 -1.72 -3.93 -10.87
C GLU A 8 -0.34 -3.57 -11.44
N ARG A 9 0.21 -2.40 -11.08
CA ARG A 9 1.58 -2.00 -11.45
C ARG A 9 2.63 -2.48 -10.45
N LEU A 10 2.20 -3.03 -9.31
CA LEU A 10 3.09 -3.61 -8.32
C LEU A 10 3.28 -5.09 -8.64
N ASP A 11 4.54 -5.52 -8.62
CA ASP A 11 4.89 -6.94 -8.74
C ASP A 11 4.29 -7.72 -7.56
N ASP A 12 3.81 -8.95 -7.79
CA ASP A 12 3.20 -9.79 -6.76
C ASP A 12 4.10 -9.96 -5.51
N ARG A 13 5.43 -9.88 -5.68
CA ARG A 13 6.41 -9.91 -4.57
C ARG A 13 6.24 -8.74 -3.60
N PHE A 14 5.66 -7.62 -4.02
CA PHE A 14 5.32 -6.53 -3.09
C PHE A 14 4.32 -7.00 -2.04
N PHE A 15 3.36 -7.86 -2.41
CA PHE A 15 2.34 -8.32 -1.50
C PHE A 15 2.76 -9.54 -0.67
N ASP A 16 3.81 -10.25 -1.11
CA ASP A 16 4.50 -11.26 -0.33
C ASP A 16 5.55 -10.64 0.60
N LEU A 17 5.15 -10.42 1.85
CA LEU A 17 6.00 -9.78 2.86
C LEU A 17 7.28 -10.58 3.18
N SER A 18 7.32 -11.88 2.89
CA SER A 18 8.50 -12.71 3.13
C SER A 18 9.67 -12.35 2.20
N THR A 19 9.39 -11.74 1.05
CA THR A 19 10.41 -11.31 0.08
C THR A 19 11.19 -10.08 0.55
N GLY A 20 10.68 -9.34 1.54
CA GLY A 20 11.23 -8.07 1.99
C GLY A 20 11.06 -6.91 1.00
N VAL A 21 10.45 -7.13 -0.18
CA VAL A 21 10.27 -6.11 -1.22
C VAL A 21 9.38 -4.96 -0.74
N ALA A 22 8.25 -5.27 -0.09
CA ALA A 22 7.40 -4.25 0.53
C ALA A 22 8.19 -3.35 1.49
N GLY A 23 8.92 -3.93 2.43
CA GLY A 23 9.71 -3.17 3.40
C GLY A 23 10.69 -2.21 2.74
N ALA A 24 11.42 -2.68 1.71
CA ALA A 24 12.37 -1.84 0.98
C ALA A 24 11.68 -0.69 0.23
N ILE A 25 10.50 -0.91 -0.36
CA ILE A 25 9.74 0.14 -1.05
C ILE A 25 9.17 1.14 -0.03
N LEU A 26 8.46 0.67 0.99
CA LEU A 26 7.84 1.51 2.01
C LEU A 26 8.88 2.39 2.74
N GLN A 27 10.06 1.82 3.04
CA GLN A 27 11.15 2.57 3.65
C GLN A 27 11.63 3.72 2.76
N LYS A 28 11.72 3.53 1.43
CA LYS A 28 12.09 4.62 0.51
C LYS A 28 11.08 5.76 0.57
N PHE A 29 9.79 5.47 0.51
CA PHE A 29 8.75 6.51 0.58
C PHE A 29 8.82 7.29 1.89
N SER A 30 9.02 6.60 3.02
CA SER A 30 9.25 7.23 4.32
C SER A 30 10.50 8.12 4.33
N ASN A 31 11.63 7.63 3.81
CA ASN A 31 12.89 8.39 3.73
C ASN A 31 12.76 9.65 2.86
N TYR A 32 12.02 9.57 1.75
CA TYR A 32 11.77 10.71 0.87
C TYR A 32 10.61 11.60 1.35
N ARG A 33 9.95 11.26 2.47
CA ARG A 33 8.77 11.96 2.99
C ARG A 33 7.64 12.08 1.96
N LEU A 34 7.52 11.06 1.12
CA LEU A 34 6.46 10.93 0.13
C LEU A 34 5.37 10.01 0.69
N ARG A 35 4.11 10.38 0.48
CA ARG A 35 2.98 9.52 0.82
C ARG A 35 2.73 8.54 -0.32
N LEU A 36 2.84 7.25 -0.05
CA LEU A 36 2.45 6.19 -0.99
C LEU A 36 0.96 5.88 -0.82
N VAL A 37 0.24 5.80 -1.92
CA VAL A 37 -1.12 5.25 -1.95
C VAL A 37 -1.16 4.12 -2.95
N VAL A 38 -1.45 2.91 -2.50
CA VAL A 38 -1.75 1.77 -3.37
C VAL A 38 -3.25 1.80 -3.65
N VAL A 39 -3.62 1.90 -4.93
CA VAL A 39 -5.01 2.03 -5.39
C VAL A 39 -5.41 0.79 -6.16
N GLY A 40 -6.46 0.10 -5.74
CA GLY A 40 -7.00 -1.06 -6.46
C GLY A 40 -7.35 -2.23 -5.55
N ASP A 41 -7.98 -3.24 -6.14
CA ASP A 41 -8.39 -4.45 -5.43
C ASP A 41 -7.19 -5.39 -5.18
N ILE A 42 -6.91 -5.63 -3.89
CA ILE A 42 -5.86 -6.54 -3.43
C ILE A 42 -6.42 -7.75 -2.68
N ALA A 43 -7.71 -8.05 -2.80
CA ALA A 43 -8.38 -9.16 -2.10
C ALA A 43 -7.67 -10.49 -2.34
N ARG A 44 -7.22 -10.75 -3.59
CA ARG A 44 -6.44 -11.96 -3.92
C ARG A 44 -5.16 -12.08 -3.09
N HIS A 45 -4.49 -10.97 -2.83
CA HIS A 45 -3.25 -10.93 -2.07
C HIS A 45 -3.49 -11.05 -0.57
N LEU A 46 -4.56 -10.43 -0.07
CA LEU A 46 -4.99 -10.54 1.32
C LEU A 46 -5.36 -11.98 1.68
N ALA A 47 -6.00 -12.72 0.76
CA ALA A 47 -6.31 -14.13 0.95
C ALA A 47 -5.07 -15.03 0.92
N ALA A 48 -4.04 -14.65 0.15
CA ALA A 48 -2.81 -15.43 -0.01
C ALA A 48 -1.77 -15.22 1.10
N SER A 49 -1.95 -14.22 1.97
CA SER A 49 -0.96 -13.85 3.00
C SER A 49 -1.61 -13.62 4.35
N ALA A 50 -1.14 -14.32 5.39
CA ALA A 50 -1.63 -14.13 6.75
C ALA A 50 -1.21 -12.78 7.37
N ALA A 51 -0.07 -12.22 6.94
CA ALA A 51 0.52 -11.02 7.52
C ALA A 51 0.14 -9.73 6.78
N LEU A 52 -0.21 -9.82 5.49
CA LEU A 52 -0.58 -8.64 4.69
C LEU A 52 -1.80 -7.87 5.23
N PRO A 53 -2.87 -8.51 5.72
CA PRO A 53 -4.00 -7.80 6.32
C PRO A 53 -3.60 -6.92 7.50
N ASP A 54 -2.64 -7.37 8.33
CA ASP A 54 -2.15 -6.61 9.46
C ASP A 54 -1.34 -5.39 9.02
N LEU A 55 -0.47 -5.56 8.02
CA LEU A 55 0.26 -4.46 7.41
C LEU A 55 -0.68 -3.41 6.80
N VAL A 56 -1.69 -3.84 6.05
CA VAL A 56 -2.66 -2.93 5.40
C VAL A 56 -3.43 -2.14 6.46
N ARG A 57 -3.87 -2.81 7.53
CA ARG A 57 -4.58 -2.16 8.63
C ARG A 57 -3.72 -1.12 9.34
N GLU A 58 -2.46 -1.44 9.60
CA GLU A 58 -1.54 -0.52 10.27
C GLU A 58 -1.15 0.65 9.37
N ALA A 59 -0.83 0.39 8.10
CA ALA A 59 -0.57 1.42 7.11
C ALA A 59 -1.76 2.39 7.01
N ASN A 60 -2.99 1.87 6.90
CA ASN A 60 -4.20 2.68 6.84
C ASN A 60 -4.52 3.45 8.14
N ARG A 61 -3.84 3.24 9.27
CA ARG A 61 -3.91 4.15 10.43
C ARG A 61 -2.85 5.25 10.38
N GLY A 62 -1.76 4.98 9.67
CA GLY A 62 -0.65 5.90 9.49
C GLY A 62 -0.95 7.06 8.53
N ARG A 63 0.04 7.94 8.40
CA ARG A 63 -0.03 9.13 7.52
C ARG A 63 0.73 8.98 6.21
N ASP A 64 1.58 7.97 6.08
CA ASP A 64 2.57 7.89 5.00
C ASP A 64 2.23 6.85 3.93
N ILE A 65 1.40 5.85 4.27
CA ILE A 65 1.12 4.71 3.40
C ILE A 65 -0.36 4.39 3.48
N TRP A 66 -1.09 4.43 2.39
CA TRP A 66 -2.50 4.05 2.34
C TRP A 66 -2.78 2.99 1.29
N PHE A 67 -3.79 2.17 1.55
CA PHE A 67 -4.38 1.22 0.62
C PHE A 67 -5.86 1.56 0.48
N VAL A 68 -6.31 1.82 -0.75
CA VAL A 68 -7.67 2.25 -1.09
C VAL A 68 -8.19 1.46 -2.28
N ALA A 69 -9.51 1.25 -2.37
CA ALA A 69 -10.08 0.44 -3.45
C ALA A 69 -10.02 1.16 -4.80
N ASP A 70 -10.21 2.49 -4.80
CA ASP A 70 -10.24 3.32 -5.99
C ASP A 70 -9.79 4.76 -5.72
N LEU A 71 -9.85 5.61 -6.76
CA LEU A 71 -9.46 7.01 -6.67
C LEU A 71 -10.50 7.87 -5.94
N ASP A 72 -11.76 7.43 -5.84
CA ASP A 72 -12.80 8.16 -5.11
C ASP A 72 -12.56 8.02 -3.60
N ASP A 73 -12.23 6.81 -3.12
CA ASP A 73 -11.75 6.56 -1.76
C ASP A 73 -10.53 7.42 -1.42
N LEU A 74 -9.59 7.56 -2.37
CA LEU A 74 -8.43 8.43 -2.19
C LEU A 74 -8.85 9.91 -2.06
N ALA A 75 -9.75 10.38 -2.91
CA ALA A 75 -10.22 11.76 -2.87
C ALA A 75 -10.90 12.08 -1.53
N VAL A 76 -11.77 11.20 -1.04
CA VAL A 76 -12.42 11.32 0.28
C VAL A 76 -11.39 11.41 1.40
N ARG A 77 -10.29 10.64 1.29
CA ARG A 77 -9.26 10.58 2.32
C ARG A 77 -8.30 11.77 2.31
N LEU A 78 -8.21 12.50 1.19
CA LEU A 78 -7.39 13.70 1.06
C LEU A 78 -8.13 14.99 1.41
N ALA A 79 -9.46 14.94 1.48
CA ALA A 79 -10.32 16.05 1.92
C ALA A 79 -10.15 16.35 3.42
#